data_AF-A0A925TT34-F1
#
_entry.id   AF-A0A925TT34-F1
#
_cell.length_a   1.000
_cell.length_b   1.000
_cell.length_c   1.000
_cell.angle_alpha   90.00
_cell.angle_beta   90.00
_cell.angle_gamma   90.00
#
_symmetry.space_group_name_H-M   'P 1'
#
loop_
_entity.id
_entity.type
_entity.pdbx_description
1 polymer ?
#
loop_
_entity_poly.entity_id
_entity_poly.type
_entity_poly.pdbx_seq_one_letter_code
_entity_poly.pdbx_strand_id
1 'polypeptide(L)'
;MKNPTGKLLIIYGAFLVVCGLAGYLSNPSRAISALISGGSAGATMMALGAAIDRNPRVISHAATGLIAVLTLVFGWRMVNAWQAATGDAPEKTFTAVLLTVMTLGSILAVIFIFRQRPAPKVAA
;
A
#
# COMPACT_ATOMS: atom_id res chain seq x y z
N MET A 1 6.89 10.71 -16.55
CA MET A 1 6.38 9.34 -16.82
C MET A 1 5.25 9.44 -17.83
N LYS A 2 5.31 8.62 -18.88
CA LYS A 2 4.21 8.51 -19.87
C LYS A 2 3.17 7.47 -19.45
N ASN A 3 3.53 6.54 -18.57
CA ASN A 3 2.65 5.46 -18.10
C ASN A 3 1.79 5.89 -16.88
N PRO A 4 0.45 5.85 -16.97
CA PRO A 4 -0.43 6.23 -15.86
C PRO A 4 -0.31 5.29 -14.66
N THR A 5 -0.03 4.00 -14.89
CA THR A 5 0.23 3.01 -13.84
C THR A 5 1.47 3.37 -13.04
N GLY A 6 2.55 3.83 -13.70
CA GLY A 6 3.77 4.26 -13.02
C GLY A 6 3.53 5.44 -12.08
N LYS A 7 2.76 6.43 -12.54
CA LYS A 7 2.36 7.58 -11.71
C LYS A 7 1.56 7.14 -10.49
N LEU A 8 0.64 6.21 -10.67
CA LEU A 8 -0.16 5.67 -9.58
C LEU A 8 0.69 4.90 -8.56
N LEU A 9 1.65 4.09 -9.00
CA LEU A 9 2.57 3.36 -8.12
C LEU A 9 3.43 4.30 -7.28
N ILE A 10 3.92 5.39 -7.86
CA ILE A 10 4.70 6.38 -7.11
C ILE A 10 3.83 7.09 -6.07
N ILE A 11 2.62 7.53 -6.46
CA ILE A 11 1.69 8.21 -5.54
C ILE A 11 1.29 7.26 -4.39
N TYR A 12 0.97 6.01 -4.71
CA TYR A 12 0.63 5.01 -3.71
C TYR A 12 1.81 4.68 -2.79
N GLY A 13 3.02 4.55 -3.34
CA GLY A 13 4.24 4.35 -2.55
C GLY A 13 4.50 5.51 -1.59
N ALA A 14 4.35 6.75 -2.04
CA ALA A 14 4.46 7.94 -1.19
C ALA A 14 3.39 7.96 -0.09
N PHE A 15 2.14 7.61 -0.41
CA PHE A 15 1.07 7.45 0.57
C PHE A 15 1.43 6.44 1.67
N LEU A 16 1.97 5.27 1.30
CA LEU A 16 2.41 4.26 2.28
C LEU A 16 3.53 4.78 3.20
N VAL A 17 4.49 5.52 2.65
CA VAL A 17 5.56 6.15 3.45
C VAL A 17 4.98 7.15 4.44
N VAL A 18 4.08 8.03 4.01
CA VAL A 18 3.43 9.01 4.88
C VAL A 18 2.63 8.33 6.00
N CYS A 19 1.86 7.28 5.66
CA CYS A 19 1.15 6.50 6.67
C CYS A 19 2.10 5.80 7.66
N GLY A 20 3.21 5.24 7.17
CA GLY A 20 4.25 4.64 8.03
C GLY A 20 4.88 5.65 8.99
N LEU A 21 5.16 6.86 8.51
CA LEU A 21 5.63 7.99 9.33
C LEU A 21 4.59 8.42 10.37
N ALA A 22 3.32 8.54 9.98
CA ALA A 22 2.24 8.89 10.90
C ALA A 22 2.06 7.83 12.02
N GLY A 23 2.18 6.55 11.67
CA GLY A 23 2.18 5.46 12.65
C GLY A 23 3.37 5.52 13.61
N TYR A 24 4.56 5.84 13.10
CA TYR A 24 5.76 6.02 13.93
C TYR A 24 5.64 7.18 14.92
N LEU A 25 5.14 8.33 14.46
CA LEU A 25 4.95 9.51 15.31
C LEU A 25 3.91 9.30 16.41
N SER A 26 2.91 8.44 16.18
CA SER A 26 1.91 8.13 17.19
C SER A 26 2.44 7.21 18.31
N ASN A 27 3.31 6.25 17.99
CA ASN A 27 3.83 5.32 19.00
C ASN A 27 5.19 4.71 18.61
N PRO A 28 6.30 5.46 18.81
CA PRO A 28 7.61 5.08 18.26
C PRO A 28 8.14 3.74 18.80
N SER A 29 7.80 3.36 20.03
CA SER A 29 8.26 2.11 20.66
C SER A 29 7.66 0.84 20.01
N ARG A 30 6.44 0.91 19.47
CA ARG A 30 5.76 -0.21 18.81
C ARG A 30 5.75 -0.11 17.28
N ALA A 31 5.97 1.08 16.73
CA ALA A 31 5.80 1.37 15.30
C ALA A 31 7.08 1.38 14.46
N ILE A 32 8.27 1.12 15.04
CA ILE A 32 9.52 0.98 14.25
C ILE A 32 9.39 -0.09 13.16
N SER A 33 8.83 -1.26 13.51
CA SER A 33 8.59 -2.33 12.54
C SER A 33 7.63 -1.89 11.43
N ALA A 34 6.62 -1.07 11.76
CA ALA A 34 5.69 -0.51 10.79
C ALA A 34 6.36 0.54 9.89
N LEU A 35 7.28 1.33 10.41
CA LEU A 35 8.06 2.29 9.62
C LEU A 35 9.02 1.59 8.65
N ILE A 36 9.71 0.54 9.09
CA ILE A 36 10.62 -0.24 8.24
C ILE A 36 9.83 -0.95 7.15
N SER A 37 8.74 -1.62 7.50
CA SER A 37 7.92 -2.36 6.52
C SER A 37 7.15 -1.43 5.58
N GLY A 38 6.53 -0.36 6.09
CA GLY A 38 5.83 0.65 5.29
C GLY A 38 6.78 1.47 4.40
N GLY A 39 7.94 1.86 4.93
CA GLY A 39 8.98 2.57 4.21
C GLY A 39 9.61 1.73 3.09
N SER A 40 9.98 0.48 3.38
CA SER A 40 10.54 -0.42 2.37
C SER A 40 9.51 -0.82 1.30
N ALA A 41 8.26 -1.09 1.69
CA ALA A 41 7.18 -1.35 0.74
C ALA A 41 6.89 -0.13 -0.14
N GLY A 42 6.80 1.07 0.45
CA GLY A 42 6.58 2.32 -0.28
C GLY A 42 7.73 2.66 -1.23
N ALA A 43 8.98 2.50 -0.78
CA ALA A 43 10.17 2.67 -1.62
C ALA A 43 10.20 1.67 -2.78
N THR A 44 9.85 0.41 -2.53
CA THR A 44 9.74 -0.63 -3.56
C THR A 44 8.68 -0.26 -4.60
N MET A 45 7.52 0.27 -4.18
CA MET A 45 6.49 0.73 -5.12
C MET A 45 6.93 1.93 -5.96
N MET A 46 7.63 2.88 -5.37
CA MET A 46 8.19 4.01 -6.11
C MET A 46 9.24 3.55 -7.12
N ALA A 47 10.11 2.60 -6.75
CA ALA A 47 11.11 2.02 -7.65
C ALA A 47 10.47 1.26 -8.82
N LEU A 48 9.44 0.45 -8.56
CA LEU A 48 8.66 -0.23 -9.60
C LEU A 48 7.95 0.79 -10.51
N GLY A 49 7.36 1.84 -9.95
CA GLY A 49 6.74 2.92 -10.71
C GLY A 49 7.71 3.64 -11.64
N ALA A 50 8.91 3.96 -11.16
CA ALA A 50 9.96 4.58 -11.96
C ALA A 50 10.50 3.64 -13.06
N ALA A 51 10.55 2.33 -12.79
CA ALA A 51 11.05 1.34 -13.73
C ALA A 51 10.01 0.92 -14.79
N ILE A 52 8.73 1.27 -14.64
CA ILE A 52 7.64 0.71 -15.46
C ILE A 52 7.80 0.97 -16.96
N ASP A 53 8.46 2.06 -17.34
CA ASP A 53 8.69 2.43 -18.73
C ASP A 53 9.69 1.47 -19.43
N ARG A 54 10.47 0.68 -18.68
CA ARG A 54 11.42 -0.32 -19.24
C ARG A 54 10.74 -1.64 -19.63
N ASN A 55 9.85 -2.16 -18.77
CA ASN A 55 9.11 -3.39 -19.03
C ASN A 55 7.71 -3.33 -18.36
N PRO A 56 6.74 -2.68 -19.01
CA PRO A 56 5.46 -2.36 -18.39
C PRO A 56 4.64 -3.60 -18.05
N ARG A 57 4.77 -4.69 -18.81
CA ARG A 57 4.02 -5.93 -18.59
C ARG A 57 4.51 -6.64 -17.33
N VAL A 58 5.82 -6.90 -17.22
CA VAL A 58 6.40 -7.59 -16.07
C VAL A 58 6.24 -6.76 -14.80
N ILE A 59 6.55 -5.47 -14.87
CA ILE A 59 6.51 -4.58 -13.71
C ILE A 59 5.07 -4.38 -13.23
N SER A 60 4.10 -4.28 -14.13
CA SER A 60 2.69 -4.21 -13.73
C SER A 60 2.24 -5.48 -13.01
N HIS A 61 2.69 -6.67 -13.42
CA HIS A 61 2.36 -7.92 -12.72
C HIS A 61 2.98 -7.96 -11.33
N ALA A 62 4.29 -7.67 -11.22
CA ALA A 62 4.99 -7.62 -9.94
C ALA A 62 4.36 -6.61 -8.99
N ALA A 63 4.06 -5.40 -9.47
CA ALA A 63 3.42 -4.37 -8.67
C ALA A 63 2.00 -4.77 -8.24
N THR A 64 1.21 -5.39 -9.12
CA THR A 64 -0.14 -5.86 -8.74
C THR A 64 -0.07 -6.94 -7.67
N GLY A 65 0.83 -7.92 -7.81
CA GLY A 65 1.04 -8.95 -6.81
C GLY A 65 1.43 -8.37 -5.47
N LEU A 66 2.35 -7.40 -5.46
CA LEU A 66 2.79 -6.75 -4.23
C LEU A 66 1.70 -5.89 -3.57
N ILE A 67 0.91 -5.13 -4.34
CA ILE A 67 -0.25 -4.40 -3.77
C ILE A 67 -1.26 -5.39 -3.19
N ALA A 68 -1.57 -6.49 -3.88
CA ALA A 68 -2.51 -7.49 -3.39
C ALA A 68 -2.07 -8.10 -2.05
N VAL A 69 -0.79 -8.45 -1.93
CA VAL A 69 -0.21 -8.94 -0.67
C VAL A 69 -0.29 -7.88 0.42
N LEU A 70 0.07 -6.62 0.12
CA LEU A 70 -0.01 -5.52 1.08
C LEU A 70 -1.45 -5.28 1.56
N THR A 71 -2.43 -5.32 0.67
CA THR A 71 -3.85 -5.19 1.02
C THR A 71 -4.28 -6.28 1.99
N LEU A 72 -3.89 -7.54 1.76
CA LEU A 72 -4.21 -8.64 2.66
C LEU A 72 -3.54 -8.48 4.02
N VAL A 73 -2.26 -8.08 4.05
CA VAL A 73 -1.52 -7.83 5.29
C VAL A 73 -2.14 -6.68 6.08
N PHE A 74 -2.46 -5.56 5.43
CA PHE A 74 -3.11 -4.43 6.10
C PHE A 74 -4.52 -4.77 6.58
N GLY A 75 -5.30 -5.50 5.79
CA GLY A 75 -6.63 -5.98 6.18
C GLY A 75 -6.56 -6.90 7.40
N TRP A 76 -5.64 -7.86 7.42
CA TRP A 76 -5.41 -8.72 8.59
C TRP A 76 -4.99 -7.91 9.82
N ARG A 77 -4.03 -6.99 9.66
CA ARG A 77 -3.57 -6.12 10.76
C ARG A 77 -4.68 -5.20 11.25
N MET A 78 -5.54 -4.70 10.37
CA MET A 78 -6.69 -3.87 10.69
C MET A 78 -7.65 -4.61 11.62
N VAL A 79 -8.00 -5.87 11.29
CA VAL A 79 -8.87 -6.70 12.14
C VAL A 79 -8.26 -6.88 13.54
N ASN A 80 -6.98 -7.23 13.61
CA ASN A 80 -6.29 -7.42 14.90
C ASN A 80 -6.19 -6.10 15.69
N ALA A 81 -5.99 -4.96 15.00
CA ALA A 81 -5.93 -3.65 15.65
C ALA A 81 -7.28 -3.24 16.25
N TRP A 82 -8.39 -3.51 15.56
CA TRP A 82 -9.74 -3.27 16.11
C TRP A 82 -10.08 -4.19 17.27
N GLN A 83 -9.66 -5.45 17.23
CA GLN A 83 -9.81 -6.37 18.38
C GLN A 83 -9.04 -5.86 19.61
N ALA A 84 -7.82 -5.33 19.40
CA ALA A 84 -6.99 -4.78 20.45
C ALA A 84 -7.42 -3.38 20.92
N ALA A 85 -8.27 -2.67 20.16
CA ALA A 85 -8.80 -1.34 20.48
C ALA A 85 -9.93 -1.39 21.53
N THR A 86 -10.21 -2.55 22.13
CA THR A 86 -11.14 -2.72 23.25
C THR A 86 -10.51 -2.17 24.55
N GLY A 87 -10.68 -0.88 24.80
CA GLY A 87 -10.28 -0.18 26.03
C GLY A 87 -9.97 1.32 25.82
N ASP A 88 -9.84 2.09 26.91
CA ASP A 88 -9.54 3.54 26.93
C ASP A 88 -8.11 3.90 26.49
N ALA A 89 -7.56 3.21 25.49
CA ALA A 89 -6.22 3.44 24.96
C ALA A 89 -6.29 4.15 23.59
N PRO A 90 -6.31 5.50 23.53
CA PRO A 90 -6.52 6.26 22.30
C PRO A 90 -5.47 5.97 21.21
N GLU A 91 -4.27 5.58 21.61
CA GLU A 91 -3.18 5.11 20.75
C GLU A 91 -3.52 3.84 19.93
N LYS A 92 -4.29 2.91 20.51
CA LYS A 92 -4.70 1.68 19.83
C LYS A 92 -5.79 1.97 18.81
N THR A 93 -6.71 2.88 19.15
CA THR A 93 -7.75 3.37 18.23
C THR A 93 -7.15 4.11 17.05
N PHE A 94 -6.15 4.98 17.28
CA PHE A 94 -5.42 5.64 16.19
C PHE A 94 -4.76 4.62 15.25
N THR A 95 -4.12 3.59 15.80
CA THR A 95 -3.50 2.52 15.01
C THR A 95 -4.53 1.77 14.16
N ALA A 96 -5.70 1.46 14.73
CA ALA A 96 -6.78 0.78 14.02
C ALA A 96 -7.33 1.63 12.86
N VAL A 97 -7.58 2.93 13.10
CA VAL A 97 -8.03 3.88 12.07
C VAL A 97 -6.97 4.03 10.96
N LEU A 98 -5.70 4.19 11.32
CA LEU A 98 -4.61 4.30 10.36
C LEU A 98 -4.54 3.07 9.46
N LEU A 99 -4.66 1.87 10.02
CA LEU A 99 -4.69 0.62 9.25
C LEU A 99 -5.93 0.52 8.35
N THR A 100 -7.08 1.01 8.80
CA THR A 100 -8.27 1.10 7.94
C THR A 100 -8.04 2.03 6.74
N VAL A 101 -7.44 3.20 6.97
CA VAL A 101 -7.09 4.15 5.90
C VAL A 101 -6.09 3.52 4.93
N MET A 102 -5.06 2.84 5.43
CA MET A 102 -4.09 2.13 4.58
C MET A 102 -4.76 1.04 3.75
N THR A 103 -5.62 0.22 4.37
CA THR A 103 -6.34 -0.87 3.68
C THR A 103 -7.25 -0.33 2.58
N LEU A 104 -8.01 0.74 2.85
CA LEU A 104 -8.85 1.40 1.84
C LEU A 104 -8.02 1.98 0.70
N GLY A 105 -6.91 2.65 1.02
CA GLY A 105 -5.97 3.16 0.02
C GLY A 105 -5.41 2.06 -0.88
N SER A 106 -5.06 0.90 -0.29
CA SER A 106 -4.58 -0.27 -1.03
C SER A 106 -5.67 -0.88 -1.92
N ILE A 107 -6.90 -1.01 -1.43
CA ILE A 107 -8.05 -1.48 -2.25
C ILE A 107 -8.27 -0.57 -3.45
N LEU A 108 -8.28 0.74 -3.23
CA LEU A 108 -8.42 1.72 -4.32
C LEU A 108 -7.28 1.57 -5.34
N ALA A 109 -6.03 1.45 -4.89
CA ALA A 109 -4.88 1.25 -5.76
C ALA A 109 -5.01 -0.03 -6.61
N VAL A 110 -5.50 -1.14 -6.02
CA VAL A 110 -5.82 -2.38 -6.76
C VAL A 110 -6.88 -2.12 -7.83
N ILE A 111 -8.02 -1.53 -7.46
CA ILE A 111 -9.12 -1.25 -8.39
C ILE A 111 -8.65 -0.38 -9.54
N PHE A 112 -7.88 0.69 -9.27
CA PHE A 112 -7.35 1.56 -10.31
C PHE A 112 -6.38 0.84 -11.24
N ILE A 113 -5.49 -0.01 -10.73
CA ILE A 113 -4.61 -0.83 -11.57
C ILE A 113 -5.44 -1.76 -12.47
N PHE A 114 -6.45 -2.44 -11.92
CA PHE A 114 -7.31 -3.33 -12.71
C PHE A 114 -8.09 -2.57 -13.78
N ARG A 115 -8.57 -1.36 -13.50
CA ARG A 115 -9.26 -0.51 -14.48
C ARG A 115 -8.33 0.03 -15.58
N GLN A 116 -7.03 0.15 -15.30
CA GLN A 116 -6.04 0.61 -16.28
C GLN A 116 -5.35 -0.51 -17.06
N ARG A 117 -5.62 -1.78 -16.74
CA ARG A 117 -5.16 -2.90 -17.57
C ARG A 117 -5.95 -2.88 -18.89
N PRO A 118 -5.30 -2.71 -20.05
CA PRO A 118 -5.99 -2.87 -21.33
C PRO A 118 -6.53 -4.31 -21.41
N ALA A 119 -7.76 -4.45 -21.90
CA ALA A 119 -8.40 -5.76 -22.08
C ALA A 119 -7.44 -6.70 -22.83
N PRO A 120 -7.36 -7.98 -22.44
CA PRO A 120 -6.55 -8.94 -23.17
C PRO A 120 -6.99 -8.90 -24.64
N LYS A 121 -6.06 -8.58 -25.56
CA LYS A 121 -6.31 -8.80 -26.98
C LYS A 121 -6.54 -10.30 -27.12
N VAL A 122 -7.80 -10.70 -27.30
CA VAL A 122 -8.15 -12.05 -27.72
C VAL A 122 -7.37 -12.28 -29.00
N ALA A 123 -6.42 -13.21 -28.98
CA ALA A 123 -5.75 -13.63 -30.20
C ALA A 123 -6.83 -14.26 -31.09
N ALA A 124 -7.13 -13.60 -32.20
CA ALA A 124 -7.97 -14.12 -33.27
C ALA A 124 -7.13 -15.02 -34.18
#